data_AF-Q1MXI3-F1
#
_entry.id   AF-Q1MXI3-F1
#
_cell.length_a   1.000
_cell.length_b   1.000
_cell.length_c   1.000
_cell.angle_alpha   90.00
_cell.angle_beta   90.00
_cell.angle_gamma   90.00
#
_symmetry.space_group_name_H-M   'P 1'
#
loop_
_entity.id
_entity.type
_entity.pdbx_description
1 polymer ?
#
loop_
_entity_poly.entity_id
_entity_poly.type
_entity_poly.pdbx_seq_one_letter_code
_entity_poly.pdbx_strand_id
1 'polypeptide(L)'
;MAVSENYWIPRTLEDPPLFFVWEMDTAVVFLTSMIIFLLFSSPIIGFFVSLWLSKSYARVKEQGGVSLFGSFLYWYLPVDLSKRYPSFIREYVGH
;
A
#
# COMPACT_ATOMS: atom_id res chain seq x y z
N MET A 1 42.67 -10.61 1.61
CA MET A 1 41.54 -10.93 2.51
C MET A 1 40.62 -9.73 2.50
N ALA A 2 39.46 -9.82 1.86
CA ALA A 2 38.49 -8.73 1.85
C ALA A 2 37.84 -8.65 3.23
N VAL A 3 37.97 -7.49 3.88
CA VAL A 3 37.29 -7.17 5.14
C VAL A 3 35.79 -7.23 4.85
N SER A 4 35.09 -8.20 5.42
CA SER A 4 33.63 -8.25 5.37
C SER A 4 33.08 -7.15 6.28
N GLU A 5 32.94 -5.96 5.73
CA GLU A 5 32.17 -4.86 6.32
C GLU A 5 30.75 -5.40 6.59
N ASN A 6 30.39 -5.56 7.87
CA ASN A 6 29.04 -5.94 8.27
C ASN A 6 28.10 -4.76 8.00
N TYR A 7 27.62 -4.66 6.75
CA TYR A 7 26.57 -3.72 6.40
C TYR A 7 25.25 -4.18 7.01
N TRP A 8 24.83 -3.48 8.07
CA TRP A 8 23.51 -3.68 8.64
C TRP A 8 22.49 -2.98 7.74
N ILE A 9 21.89 -3.73 6.81
CA ILE A 9 20.81 -3.21 5.96
C ILE A 9 19.57 -3.04 6.84
N PRO A 10 19.04 -1.83 7.04
CA PRO A 10 17.83 -1.62 7.83
C PRO A 10 16.63 -2.26 7.12
N ARG A 11 16.00 -3.22 7.78
CA ARG A 11 14.82 -3.93 7.26
C ARG A 11 13.54 -3.10 7.28
N THR A 12 13.55 -1.96 7.98
CA THR A 12 12.40 -1.09 8.20
C THR A 12 12.20 -0.04 7.10
N LEU A 13 12.99 -0.10 6.02
CA LEU A 13 12.87 0.87 4.91
C LEU A 13 11.60 0.61 4.07
N GLU A 14 11.12 -0.63 4.03
CA GLU A 14 9.95 -1.04 3.25
C GLU A 14 8.66 -1.13 4.09
N ASP A 15 8.73 -0.81 5.38
CA ASP A 15 7.56 -0.91 6.25
C ASP A 15 6.54 0.20 5.90
N PRO A 16 5.24 -0.15 5.74
CA PRO A 16 4.21 0.81 5.41
C PRO A 16 4.07 1.87 6.52
N PRO A 17 3.73 3.12 6.17
CA PRO A 17 3.58 4.20 7.15
C PRO A 17 2.42 3.90 8.11
N LEU A 18 2.76 3.77 9.40
CA LEU A 18 1.83 3.55 10.50
C LEU A 18 1.36 4.87 11.08
N PHE A 19 0.06 4.98 11.33
CA PHE A 19 -0.58 6.03 12.11
C PHE A 19 -1.02 5.47 13.46
N PHE A 20 -0.27 5.79 14.52
CA PHE A 20 -0.39 5.15 15.83
C PHE A 20 -0.21 3.62 15.77
N VAL A 21 -1.29 2.87 15.57
CA VAL A 21 -1.34 1.39 15.52
C VAL A 21 -1.95 0.89 14.21
N TRP A 22 -2.48 1.81 13.39
CA TRP A 22 -3.22 1.48 12.17
C TRP A 22 -2.43 1.93 10.96
N GLU A 23 -2.51 1.19 9.86
CA GLU A 23 -2.04 1.71 8.58
C GLU A 23 -2.83 2.98 8.20
N MET A 24 -2.13 4.02 7.74
CA MET A 24 -2.75 5.30 7.35
C MET A 24 -3.95 5.10 6.42
N ASP A 25 -3.82 4.23 5.42
CA ASP A 25 -4.88 3.95 4.44
C ASP A 25 -6.14 3.41 5.11
N THR A 26 -5.98 2.48 6.06
CA THR A 26 -7.09 1.85 6.77
C THR A 26 -7.78 2.84 7.72
N ALA A 27 -7.02 3.75 8.33
CA ALA A 27 -7.56 4.82 9.15
C ALA A 27 -8.39 5.82 8.32
N VAL A 28 -7.91 6.19 7.12
CA VAL A 28 -8.64 7.07 6.19
C VAL A 28 -9.96 6.44 5.74
N VAL A 29 -9.97 5.14 5.42
CA VAL A 29 -11.22 4.42 5.07
C VAL A 29 -12.22 4.45 6.21
N PHE A 30 -11.77 4.20 7.44
CA PHE A 30 -12.64 4.28 8.62
C PHE A 30 -13.21 5.68 8.85
N LEU A 31 -12.36 6.71 8.81
CA LEU A 31 -12.79 8.09 9.05
C LEU A 31 -13.76 8.58 7.98
N THR A 32 -13.48 8.31 6.71
CA THR A 32 -14.35 8.72 5.60
C THR A 32 -15.73 8.07 5.68
N SER A 33 -15.80 6.76 5.93
CA SER A 33 -17.10 6.09 6.11
C SER A 33 -17.84 6.60 7.35
N MET A 34 -17.13 6.86 8.44
CA MET A 34 -17.75 7.34 9.68
C MET A 34 -18.34 8.75 9.52
N ILE A 35 -17.63 9.64 8.83
CA ILE A 35 -18.12 10.99 8.51
C ILE A 35 -19.42 10.93 7.69
N ILE A 36 -19.50 10.02 6.71
CA ILE A 36 -20.71 9.84 5.89
C ILE A 36 -21.91 9.49 6.81
N PHE A 37 -21.76 8.52 7.70
CA PHE A 37 -22.86 8.13 8.61
C PHE A 37 -23.17 9.16 9.71
N LEU A 38 -22.20 9.98 10.09
CA LEU A 38 -22.43 11.15 10.95
C LEU A 38 -23.35 12.17 10.25
N LEU A 39 -23.19 12.40 8.94
CA LEU A 39 -24.08 13.26 8.16
C LEU A 39 -25.53 12.74 8.12
N PHE A 40 -25.71 11.41 8.12
CA PHE A 40 -27.04 10.77 8.17
C PHE A 40 -27.63 10.66 9.59
N SER A 41 -27.06 11.34 10.59
CA SER A 41 -27.52 11.34 11.99
C SER A 41 -27.59 9.94 12.62
N SER A 42 -26.83 8.98 12.10
CA SER A 42 -26.84 7.58 12.54
C SER A 42 -25.45 7.11 12.99
N PRO A 43 -24.86 7.72 14.05
CA PRO A 43 -23.46 7.51 14.41
C PRO A 43 -23.17 6.07 14.88
N ILE A 44 -24.12 5.43 15.55
CA ILE A 44 -23.94 4.07 16.09
C ILE A 44 -23.85 3.05 14.96
N ILE A 45 -24.79 3.13 14.00
CA ILE A 45 -24.79 2.27 12.81
C ILE A 45 -23.53 2.56 11.99
N GLY A 46 -23.19 3.84 11.83
CA GLY A 46 -21.97 4.27 11.17
C GLY A 46 -20.70 3.67 11.75
N PHE A 47 -20.60 3.56 13.08
CA PHE A 47 -19.44 2.99 13.73
C PHE A 47 -19.24 1.51 13.36
N PHE A 48 -20.30 0.69 13.47
CA PHE A 48 -20.23 -0.73 13.14
C PHE A 48 -19.95 -0.96 11.65
N VAL A 49 -20.59 -0.19 10.78
CA VAL A 49 -20.36 -0.29 9.33
C VAL A 49 -18.93 0.14 8.99
N SER A 50 -18.45 1.25 9.56
CA SER A 50 -17.09 1.75 9.32
C SER A 50 -16.02 0.78 9.81
N LEU A 51 -16.21 0.15 10.98
CA LEU A 51 -15.31 -0.90 11.47
C LEU A 51 -15.30 -2.13 10.58
N TRP A 52 -16.47 -2.55 10.09
CA TRP A 52 -16.56 -3.70 9.19
C TRP A 52 -15.91 -3.41 7.84
N LEU A 53 -16.10 -2.20 7.31
CA LEU A 53 -15.53 -1.77 6.05
C LEU A 53 -14.00 -1.66 6.13
N SER A 54 -13.47 -1.04 7.19
CA SER A 54 -12.02 -0.91 7.38
C SER A 54 -11.34 -2.27 7.57
N LYS A 55 -11.95 -3.20 8.32
CA LYS A 55 -11.46 -4.58 8.44
C LYS A 55 -11.48 -5.33 7.11
N SER A 56 -12.53 -5.17 6.33
CA SER A 56 -12.66 -5.83 5.03
C SER A 56 -11.62 -5.29 4.05
N TYR A 57 -11.43 -3.97 4.04
CA TYR A 57 -10.39 -3.31 3.26
C TYR A 57 -8.98 -3.78 3.64
N ALA A 58 -8.66 -3.82 4.94
CA ALA A 58 -7.38 -4.32 5.43
C ALA A 58 -7.13 -5.77 4.99
N ARG A 59 -8.13 -6.66 5.10
CA ARG A 59 -8.01 -8.05 4.62
C ARG A 59 -7.76 -8.15 3.11
N VAL A 60 -8.47 -7.36 2.30
CA VAL A 60 -8.27 -7.35 0.84
C VAL A 60 -6.87 -6.82 0.48
N LYS A 61 -6.40 -5.80 1.21
CA LYS A 61 -5.06 -5.24 1.05
C LYS A 61 -3.98 -6.26 1.43
N GLU A 62 -4.10 -6.91 2.59
CA GLU A 62 -3.17 -7.96 3.07
C GLU A 62 -3.14 -9.18 2.14
N GLN A 63 -4.27 -9.55 1.54
CA GLN A 63 -4.33 -10.63 0.53
C GLN A 63 -3.65 -10.27 -0.80
N GLY A 64 -3.06 -9.08 -0.91
CA GLY A 64 -2.28 -8.68 -2.08
C GLY A 64 -3.13 -8.37 -3.30
N GLY A 65 -4.44 -8.12 -3.15
CA GLY A 65 -5.36 -7.92 -4.28
C GLY A 65 -4.93 -6.78 -5.22
N VAL A 66 -4.34 -5.71 -4.69
CA VAL A 66 -3.83 -4.59 -5.51
C VAL A 66 -2.54 -4.96 -6.24
N SER A 67 -1.65 -5.73 -5.60
CA SER A 67 -0.43 -6.25 -6.22
C SER A 67 -0.73 -7.29 -7.31
N LEU A 68 -1.70 -8.18 -7.05
CA LEU A 68 -2.19 -9.18 -7.99
C LEU A 68 -2.89 -8.52 -9.18
N PHE A 69 -3.74 -7.53 -8.95
CA PHE A 69 -4.40 -6.80 -10.02
C PHE A 69 -3.41 -5.99 -10.85
N GLY A 70 -2.43 -5.34 -10.22
CA GLY A 70 -1.33 -4.66 -10.91
C GLY A 70 -0.47 -5.62 -11.72
N SER A 71 -0.15 -6.79 -11.18
CA SER A 71 0.59 -7.85 -11.89
C SER A 71 -0.22 -8.44 -13.05
N PHE A 72 -1.53 -8.61 -12.87
CA PHE A 72 -2.44 -9.08 -13.91
C PHE A 72 -2.54 -8.07 -15.05
N LEU A 73 -2.73 -6.77 -14.74
CA LEU A 73 -2.69 -5.73 -15.76
C LEU A 73 -1.35 -5.64 -16.46
N TYR A 74 -0.24 -5.76 -15.72
CA TYR A 74 1.09 -5.76 -16.32
C TYR A 74 1.28 -6.88 -17.35
N TRP A 75 0.74 -8.08 -17.10
CA TRP A 75 0.87 -9.21 -18.01
C TRP A 75 -0.14 -9.23 -19.16
N TYR A 76 -1.35 -8.71 -18.95
CA TYR A 76 -2.44 -8.81 -19.94
C TYR A 76 -2.73 -7.52 -20.71
N LEU A 77 -2.30 -6.36 -20.21
CA LEU A 77 -2.44 -5.09 -20.92
C LEU A 77 -1.14 -4.80 -21.69
N PRO A 78 -1.18 -4.60 -23.03
CA PRO A 78 0.00 -4.29 -23.83
C PRO A 78 0.38 -2.81 -23.68
N VAL A 79 0.70 -2.39 -22.45
CA VAL A 79 1.15 -1.05 -22.12
C VAL A 79 2.56 -1.15 -21.55
N ASP A 80 3.50 -0.54 -22.26
CA ASP A 80 4.88 -0.45 -21.86
C ASP A 80 5.03 0.63 -20.76
N LEU A 81 4.47 0.36 -19.59
CA LEU A 81 4.55 1.24 -18.41
C LEU A 81 5.92 1.18 -17.72
N SER A 82 6.76 0.24 -18.15
CA SER A 82 8.06 0.00 -17.56
C SER A 82 9.11 0.89 -18.24
N LYS A 83 9.50 2.00 -17.60
CA LYS A 83 10.74 2.73 -17.95
C LYS A 83 11.98 1.95 -17.52
N ARG A 84 12.03 0.64 -17.76
CA ARG A 84 13.13 -0.19 -17.31
C ARG A 84 14.28 -0.05 -18.29
N TYR A 85 15.26 0.77 -17.91
CA TYR A 85 16.54 0.78 -18.59
C TYR A 85 17.17 -0.61 -18.47
N PRO A 86 17.75 -1.14 -19.55
CA PRO A 86 18.37 -2.45 -19.51
C PRO A 86 19.55 -2.44 -18.53
N SER A 87 19.69 -3.54 -17.79
CA SER A 87 20.61 -3.67 -16.64
C SER A 87 22.09 -3.53 -16.99
N PHE A 88 22.45 -3.55 -18.27
CA PHE A 88 23.83 -3.37 -18.73
C PHE A 88 24.25 -1.88 -18.82
N ILE A 89 23.31 -0.94 -18.78
CA ILE A 89 23.62 0.49 -18.82
C ILE A 89 24.02 0.93 -17.41
N ARG A 90 25.30 1.28 -17.24
CA ARG A 90 25.86 1.84 -16.00
C ARG A 90 26.00 3.36 -16.03
N GLU A 91 25.53 3.97 -17.10
CA GLU A 91 25.58 5.41 -17.33
C GLU A 91 24.30 6.05 -16.77
N TYR A 92 24.43 7.26 -16.21
CA TYR A 92 23.28 8.02 -15.73
C TYR A 92 22.43 8.47 -16.93
N VAL A 93 21.29 7.81 -17.11
CA VAL A 93 20.27 8.22 -18.08
C VAL A 93 19.29 9.11 -17.33
N GLY A 94 19.54 10.43 -17.35
CA GLY A 94 18.82 11.40 -16.54
C GLY A 94 17.31 11.48 -16.81
N HIS A 95 16.59 11.98 -15.81
CA HIS A 95 15.24 12.56 -15.92
C HIS A 95 15.05 13.65 -14.89
#